data_AF-R1IID7-F1
#
_entry.id   AF-R1IID7-F1
#
_cell.length_a   1.000
_cell.length_b   1.000
_cell.length_c   1.000
_cell.angle_alpha   90.00
_cell.angle_beta   90.00
_cell.angle_gamma   90.00
#
_symmetry.space_group_name_H-M   'P 1'
#
loop_
_entity.id
_entity.type
_entity.pdbx_description
1 polymer ?
#
loop_
_entity_poly.entity_id
_entity_poly.type
_entity_poly.pdbx_seq_one_letter_code
_entity_poly.pdbx_strand_id
1 'polypeptide(L)'
;MLSKIKSQLANLIHGDDSDRDFTSARSSQEVYQTIHQAGKAKAELSEFIGNPTGETKFVSLGENCSSAWYLKQVGLKDASYPFDWVFSSPDIILDCLEDSFSKYLDRDLIVPKRGKGSAGHAQYHDDLFNHRNPLASEANYDYLKRCCERLSTLVASQQPSCYLITLINEPEKRVNWAKGFDKQFAMPRNQGLESVAKLKDYLKAKNQNTKFVVVDHYTERENSVEYEKVDDDVFFIRFDAQGKSTGVLYENAFDDFCFKLIMTGLYGK
;
A
#
# COMPACT_ATOMS: atom_id res chain seq x y z
N MET A 1 -18.83 5.61 -10.44
CA MET A 1 -17.52 5.97 -9.83
C MET A 1 -16.89 7.15 -10.57
N LEU A 2 -16.67 7.06 -11.89
CA LEU A 2 -16.28 8.21 -12.73
C LEU A 2 -17.19 9.44 -12.57
N SER A 3 -18.50 9.24 -12.35
CA SER A 3 -19.45 10.33 -12.06
C SER A 3 -19.20 11.04 -10.73
N LYS A 4 -18.80 10.32 -9.67
CA LYS A 4 -18.43 10.89 -8.37
C LYS A 4 -17.10 11.65 -8.43
N ILE A 5 -16.15 11.12 -9.20
CA ILE A 5 -14.85 11.75 -9.47
C ILE A 5 -15.05 13.05 -10.28
N LYS A 6 -15.92 13.04 -11.30
CA LYS A 6 -16.29 14.26 -12.06
C LYS A 6 -17.00 15.31 -11.21
N SER A 7 -17.91 14.91 -10.31
CA SER A 7 -18.56 15.88 -9.40
C SER A 7 -17.59 16.45 -8.36
N GLN A 8 -16.60 15.68 -7.91
CA GLN A 8 -15.54 16.18 -7.03
C GLN A 8 -14.61 17.16 -7.76
N LEU A 9 -14.23 16.87 -9.00
CA LEU A 9 -13.48 17.78 -9.88
C LEU A 9 -14.23 19.11 -10.11
N ALA A 10 -15.53 19.05 -10.41
CA ALA A 10 -16.34 20.26 -10.60
C ALA A 10 -16.39 21.13 -9.34
N ASN A 11 -16.48 20.52 -8.15
CA ASN A 11 -16.46 21.22 -6.87
C ASN A 11 -15.08 21.73 -6.45
N LEU A 12 -13.99 21.14 -6.97
CA LEU A 12 -12.61 21.59 -6.74
C LEU A 12 -12.22 22.76 -7.67
N ILE A 13 -12.81 22.82 -8.87
CA ILE A 13 -12.50 23.84 -9.88
C ILE A 13 -13.46 25.04 -9.80
N HIS A 14 -14.71 24.83 -9.35
CA HIS A 14 -15.78 25.84 -9.38
C HIS A 14 -16.47 26.09 -8.02
N GLY A 15 -15.91 25.60 -6.91
CA GLY A 15 -16.51 25.76 -5.59
C GLY A 15 -16.45 27.21 -5.11
N ASP A 16 -17.63 27.77 -4.80
CA ASP A 16 -17.84 29.10 -4.22
C ASP A 16 -17.07 29.26 -2.89
N ASP A 17 -16.44 30.41 -2.72
CA ASP A 17 -15.29 30.69 -1.86
C ASP A 17 -15.65 30.89 -0.37
N SER A 18 -16.78 30.35 0.10
CA SER A 18 -17.42 30.88 1.31
C SER A 18 -17.50 29.97 2.54
N ASP A 19 -17.04 28.71 2.52
CA ASP A 19 -17.16 27.87 3.75
C ASP A 19 -16.26 26.62 3.82
N ARG A 20 -15.08 26.65 3.18
CA ARG A 20 -14.08 25.59 3.40
C ARG A 20 -12.78 26.23 3.82
N ASP A 21 -12.31 25.86 5.00
CA ASP A 21 -10.98 26.19 5.52
C ASP A 21 -9.92 25.53 4.62
N PHE A 22 -9.71 26.10 3.44
CA PHE A 22 -8.61 25.79 2.53
C PHE A 22 -7.35 26.41 3.15
N THR A 23 -6.76 25.72 4.11
CA THR A 23 -5.45 26.10 4.65
C THR A 23 -4.42 26.12 3.50
N SER A 24 -3.96 27.33 3.16
CA SER A 24 -3.16 27.76 2.00
C SER A 24 -3.90 27.78 0.66
N ALA A 25 -4.14 28.99 0.13
CA ALA A 25 -4.66 29.19 -1.22
C ALA A 25 -3.66 28.67 -2.26
N ARG A 26 -3.91 27.48 -2.81
CA ARG A 26 -3.14 26.92 -3.93
C ARG A 26 -3.45 27.70 -5.20
N SER A 27 -2.45 27.95 -6.04
CA SER A 27 -2.75 28.55 -7.34
C SER A 27 -3.50 27.55 -8.21
N SER A 28 -4.42 28.03 -9.06
CA SER A 28 -5.10 27.15 -10.02
C SER A 28 -4.08 26.40 -10.89
N GLN A 29 -2.94 27.03 -11.20
CA GLN A 29 -1.87 26.43 -11.97
C GLN A 29 -1.25 25.21 -11.28
N GLU A 30 -0.93 25.28 -9.99
CA GLU A 30 -0.39 24.13 -9.22
C GLU A 30 -1.36 22.94 -9.18
N VAL A 31 -2.65 23.25 -9.00
CA VAL A 31 -3.73 22.25 -9.01
C VAL A 31 -3.78 21.54 -10.38
N TYR A 32 -3.78 22.31 -11.47
CA TYR A 32 -3.78 21.75 -12.83
C TYR A 32 -2.53 20.91 -13.11
N GLN A 33 -1.34 21.39 -12.70
CA GLN A 33 -0.09 20.66 -12.89
C GLN A 33 -0.12 19.32 -12.15
N THR A 34 -0.56 19.30 -10.89
CA THR A 34 -0.62 18.06 -10.11
C THR A 34 -1.61 17.06 -10.72
N ILE A 35 -2.82 17.50 -11.11
CA ILE A 35 -3.80 16.63 -11.78
C ILE A 35 -3.23 16.09 -13.09
N HIS A 36 -2.54 16.93 -13.87
CA HIS A 36 -1.94 16.54 -15.14
C HIS A 36 -0.87 15.46 -14.95
N GLN A 37 0.03 15.62 -13.97
CA GLN A 37 1.04 14.60 -13.66
C GLN A 37 0.42 13.32 -13.11
N ALA A 38 -0.59 13.41 -12.24
CA ALA A 38 -1.36 12.24 -11.79
C ALA A 38 -2.05 11.52 -12.96
N GLY A 39 -2.58 12.26 -13.93
CA GLY A 39 -3.18 11.72 -15.15
C GLY A 39 -2.17 11.01 -16.05
N LYS A 40 -0.94 11.54 -16.17
CA LYS A 40 0.15 10.88 -16.88
C LYS A 40 0.60 9.60 -16.18
N ALA A 41 0.85 9.66 -14.86
CA ALA A 41 1.22 8.50 -14.06
C ALA A 41 0.16 7.40 -14.16
N LYS A 42 -1.13 7.75 -14.14
CA LYS A 42 -2.24 6.82 -14.38
C LYS A 42 -2.14 6.15 -15.76
N ALA A 43 -1.92 6.93 -16.83
CA ALA A 43 -1.87 6.40 -18.20
C ALA A 43 -0.69 5.44 -18.38
N GLU A 44 0.47 5.79 -17.83
CA GLU A 44 1.68 4.97 -17.89
C GLU A 44 1.57 3.73 -17.01
N LEU A 45 0.93 3.84 -15.84
CA LEU A 45 0.60 2.66 -15.02
C LEU A 45 -0.37 1.73 -15.75
N SER A 46 -1.37 2.26 -16.44
CA SER A 46 -2.32 1.49 -17.26
C SER A 46 -1.62 0.75 -18.41
N GLU A 47 -0.69 1.42 -19.09
CA GLU A 47 0.18 0.78 -20.09
C GLU A 47 1.07 -0.30 -19.50
N PHE A 48 1.73 -0.01 -18.37
CA PHE A 48 2.56 -0.96 -17.65
C PHE A 48 1.78 -2.20 -17.24
N ILE A 49 0.57 -2.05 -16.70
CA ILE A 49 -0.29 -3.18 -16.32
C ILE A 49 -0.73 -3.96 -17.57
N GLY A 50 -0.99 -3.27 -18.69
CA GLY A 50 -1.45 -3.86 -19.96
C GLY A 50 -2.95 -4.14 -19.92
N ASN A 51 -3.42 -5.16 -20.63
CA ASN A 51 -4.81 -5.61 -20.52
C ASN A 51 -4.87 -6.71 -19.45
N PRO A 52 -5.19 -6.41 -18.18
CA PRO A 52 -5.37 -7.46 -17.19
C PRO A 52 -6.52 -8.34 -17.66
N THR A 53 -6.31 -9.66 -17.73
CA THR A 53 -7.28 -10.61 -18.30
C THR A 53 -8.56 -10.78 -17.45
N GLY A 54 -8.88 -9.83 -16.57
CA GLY A 54 -9.86 -10.00 -15.49
C GLY A 54 -9.41 -10.98 -14.39
N GLU A 55 -8.32 -11.72 -14.62
CA GLU A 55 -7.77 -12.74 -13.73
C GLU A 55 -6.61 -12.23 -12.88
N THR A 56 -6.06 -11.05 -13.18
CA THR A 56 -4.94 -10.47 -12.43
C THR A 56 -5.34 -10.20 -10.99
N LYS A 57 -4.57 -10.76 -10.06
CA LYS A 57 -4.76 -10.57 -8.62
C LYS A 57 -3.96 -9.38 -8.14
N PHE A 58 -4.63 -8.41 -7.52
CA PHE A 58 -3.97 -7.27 -6.89
C PHE A 58 -3.80 -7.55 -5.41
N VAL A 59 -2.55 -7.52 -4.95
CA VAL A 59 -2.17 -7.91 -3.59
C VAL A 59 -1.49 -6.73 -2.92
N SER A 60 -2.01 -6.31 -1.77
CA SER A 60 -1.27 -5.40 -0.91
C SER A 60 -0.14 -6.18 -0.25
N LEU A 61 1.07 -5.68 -0.44
CA LEU A 61 2.18 -5.95 0.46
C LEU A 61 2.21 -4.81 1.48
N GLY A 62 2.57 -5.14 2.72
CA GLY A 62 2.41 -4.24 3.84
C GLY A 62 3.41 -3.08 3.83
N GLU A 63 4.03 -2.92 4.99
CA GLU A 63 4.55 -1.69 5.60
C GLU A 63 3.51 -0.62 5.89
N ASN A 64 2.70 -0.23 4.89
CA ASN A 64 1.69 0.80 5.03
C ASN A 64 0.30 0.28 4.60
N CYS A 65 -0.69 0.45 5.48
CA CYS A 65 -2.05 -0.05 5.25
C CYS A 65 -2.78 0.67 4.10
N SER A 66 -2.21 1.77 3.60
CA SER A 66 -2.72 2.51 2.44
C SER A 66 -2.82 1.65 1.18
N SER A 67 -1.88 0.74 0.94
CA SER A 67 -1.90 -0.14 -0.25
C SER A 67 -3.22 -0.93 -0.32
N ALA A 68 -3.56 -1.65 0.75
CA ALA A 68 -4.81 -2.41 0.82
C ALA A 68 -6.05 -1.52 0.76
N TRP A 69 -6.00 -0.36 1.42
CA TRP A 69 -7.09 0.60 1.37
C TRP A 69 -7.35 1.11 -0.04
N TYR A 70 -6.33 1.57 -0.76
CA TYR A 70 -6.51 2.13 -2.09
C TYR A 70 -6.90 1.08 -3.13
N LEU A 71 -6.39 -0.15 -3.04
CA LEU A 71 -6.91 -1.28 -3.83
C LEU A 71 -8.41 -1.49 -3.59
N LYS A 72 -8.87 -1.37 -2.33
CA LYS A 72 -10.30 -1.43 -2.00
C LYS A 72 -11.07 -0.24 -2.57
N GLN A 73 -10.52 0.98 -2.48
CA GLN A 73 -11.17 2.19 -2.97
C GLN A 73 -11.37 2.18 -4.48
N VAL A 74 -10.43 1.61 -5.24
CA VAL A 74 -10.56 1.41 -6.70
C VAL A 74 -11.22 0.07 -7.05
N GLY A 75 -11.75 -0.67 -6.09
CA GLY A 75 -12.51 -1.90 -6.34
C GLY A 75 -11.70 -3.08 -6.90
N LEU A 76 -10.37 -3.07 -6.75
CA LEU A 76 -9.47 -4.15 -7.20
C LEU A 76 -9.09 -5.14 -6.09
N LYS A 77 -9.46 -4.85 -4.85
CA LYS A 77 -9.25 -5.77 -3.72
C LYS A 77 -10.30 -6.88 -3.70
N ASP A 78 -9.96 -8.00 -4.32
CA ASP A 78 -10.84 -9.17 -4.45
C ASP A 78 -10.90 -10.04 -3.20
N ALA A 79 -9.81 -10.08 -2.43
CA ALA A 79 -9.66 -10.86 -1.22
C ALA A 79 -8.83 -10.11 -0.18
N SER A 80 -8.64 -10.73 1.00
CA SER A 80 -7.67 -10.23 1.98
C SER A 80 -6.39 -11.04 1.95
N TYR A 81 -5.26 -10.38 2.15
CA TYR A 81 -3.94 -11.00 2.15
C TYR A 81 -3.27 -10.73 3.50
N PRO A 82 -2.25 -11.53 3.89
CA PRO A 82 -1.75 -11.52 5.27
C PRO A 82 -1.14 -10.19 5.67
N PHE A 83 -0.81 -9.32 4.71
CA PHE A 83 -0.14 -8.05 4.93
C PHE A 83 -1.01 -6.80 4.71
N ASP A 84 -2.33 -6.95 4.53
CA ASP A 84 -3.22 -5.81 4.24
C ASP A 84 -3.27 -4.76 5.38
N TRP A 85 -3.18 -5.23 6.62
CA TRP A 85 -3.47 -4.44 7.83
C TRP A 85 -2.46 -4.73 8.95
N VAL A 86 -1.18 -4.84 8.59
CA VAL A 86 -0.09 -5.16 9.51
C VAL A 86 1.12 -4.26 9.25
N PHE A 87 1.90 -4.01 10.30
CA PHE A 87 3.17 -3.29 10.22
C PHE A 87 4.31 -4.26 9.88
N SER A 88 4.56 -4.45 8.58
CA SER A 88 5.68 -5.26 8.06
C SER A 88 6.78 -4.40 7.43
N SER A 89 7.77 -5.05 6.84
CA SER A 89 8.75 -4.50 5.91
C SER A 89 9.00 -5.53 4.79
N PRO A 90 9.65 -5.18 3.68
CA PRO A 90 10.02 -6.15 2.65
C PRO A 90 10.78 -7.37 3.22
N ASP A 91 11.70 -7.15 4.16
CA ASP A 91 12.48 -8.22 4.80
C ASP A 91 11.61 -9.15 5.67
N ILE A 92 10.67 -8.59 6.45
CA ILE A 92 9.72 -9.39 7.25
C ILE A 92 8.83 -10.23 6.31
N ILE A 93 8.33 -9.62 5.22
CA ILE A 93 7.49 -10.32 4.24
C ILE A 93 8.28 -11.47 3.62
N LEU A 94 9.54 -11.24 3.25
CA LEU A 94 10.41 -12.27 2.69
C LEU A 94 10.61 -13.43 3.67
N ASP A 95 10.95 -13.17 4.94
CA ASP A 95 11.13 -14.23 5.96
C ASP A 95 9.83 -15.06 6.14
N CYS A 96 8.67 -14.40 6.16
CA CYS A 96 7.37 -15.08 6.21
C CYS A 96 7.10 -15.95 4.98
N LEU A 97 7.55 -15.55 3.80
CA LEU A 97 7.34 -16.31 2.57
C LEU A 97 8.32 -17.49 2.45
N GLU A 98 9.55 -17.32 2.93
CA GLU A 98 10.61 -18.34 2.88
C GLU A 98 10.30 -19.54 3.78
N ASP A 99 9.67 -19.31 4.94
CA ASP A 99 9.28 -20.36 5.88
C ASP A 99 7.81 -20.81 5.74
N SER A 100 7.14 -20.37 4.67
CA SER A 100 5.72 -20.66 4.41
C SER A 100 4.78 -20.24 5.54
N PHE A 101 5.06 -19.08 6.16
CA PHE A 101 4.32 -18.46 7.27
C PHE A 101 4.36 -19.24 8.59
N SER A 102 5.29 -20.19 8.74
CA SER A 102 5.35 -21.04 9.93
C SER A 102 5.55 -20.21 11.20
N LYS A 103 6.53 -19.30 11.22
CA LYS A 103 6.77 -18.41 12.36
C LYS A 103 5.66 -17.38 12.50
N TYR A 104 5.20 -16.79 11.39
CA TYR A 104 4.16 -15.75 11.38
C TYR A 104 2.82 -16.21 11.98
N LEU A 105 2.49 -17.50 11.83
CA LEU A 105 1.30 -18.11 12.40
C LEU A 105 1.54 -18.79 13.75
N ASP A 106 2.78 -18.83 14.24
CA ASP A 106 3.09 -19.45 15.52
C ASP A 106 2.46 -18.64 16.67
N ARG A 107 1.52 -19.27 17.39
CA ARG A 107 0.79 -18.64 18.49
C ARG A 107 1.70 -18.22 19.63
N ASP A 108 2.80 -18.93 19.83
CA ASP A 108 3.75 -18.63 20.91
C ASP A 108 4.62 -17.41 20.56
N LEU A 109 4.72 -17.06 19.27
CA LEU A 109 5.39 -15.84 18.81
C LEU A 109 4.44 -14.64 18.71
N ILE A 110 3.12 -14.82 18.75
CA ILE A 110 2.15 -13.73 18.75
C ILE A 110 1.99 -13.21 20.19
N VAL A 111 2.22 -11.90 20.38
CA VAL A 111 2.21 -11.27 21.72
C VAL A 111 0.98 -10.36 21.85
N PRO A 112 -0.10 -10.78 22.54
CA PRO A 112 -1.29 -9.96 22.68
C PRO A 112 -1.02 -8.67 23.46
N LYS A 113 -1.57 -7.54 22.99
CA LYS A 113 -1.54 -6.29 23.75
C LYS A 113 -2.71 -6.19 24.73
N ARG A 114 -2.48 -5.44 25.81
CA ARG A 114 -3.54 -5.08 26.77
C ARG A 114 -4.65 -4.34 26.04
N GLY A 115 -5.88 -4.85 26.08
CA GLY A 115 -7.02 -4.27 25.36
C GLY A 115 -7.55 -5.08 24.16
N LYS A 116 -7.03 -6.31 23.93
CA LYS A 116 -7.53 -7.34 22.98
C LYS A 116 -7.62 -6.99 21.49
N GLY A 117 -7.55 -5.71 21.09
CA GLY A 117 -7.74 -5.30 19.69
C GLY A 117 -6.53 -5.54 18.76
N SER A 118 -5.31 -5.51 19.30
CA SER A 118 -4.06 -5.64 18.56
C SER A 118 -3.08 -6.61 19.23
N ALA A 119 -2.05 -7.01 18.48
CA ALA A 119 -0.96 -7.86 18.98
C ALA A 119 0.36 -7.48 18.31
N GLY A 120 1.46 -7.78 19.00
CA GLY A 120 2.80 -7.80 18.42
C GLY A 120 3.20 -9.20 17.96
N HIS A 121 4.45 -9.32 17.55
CA HIS A 121 5.09 -10.58 17.22
C HIS A 121 6.53 -10.57 17.74
N ALA A 122 6.89 -11.55 18.55
CA ALA A 122 8.15 -11.61 19.31
C ALA A 122 9.40 -11.53 18.42
N GLN A 123 9.30 -11.97 17.17
CA GLN A 123 10.42 -11.94 16.22
C GLN A 123 10.41 -10.70 15.30
N TYR A 124 9.22 -10.20 14.94
CA TYR A 124 9.09 -9.30 13.78
C TYR A 124 8.89 -7.85 14.20
N HIS A 125 7.84 -7.58 14.97
CA HIS A 125 7.43 -6.22 15.26
C HIS A 125 6.46 -6.18 16.46
N ASP A 126 6.69 -5.29 17.41
CA ASP A 126 5.87 -5.19 18.64
C ASP A 126 4.42 -4.79 18.42
N ASP A 127 4.14 -4.20 17.26
CA ASP A 127 2.81 -3.78 16.82
C ASP A 127 2.43 -4.43 15.48
N LEU A 128 3.00 -5.60 15.16
CA LEU A 128 2.80 -6.24 13.84
C LEU A 128 1.32 -6.28 13.45
N PHE A 129 0.46 -6.78 14.34
CA PHE A 129 -0.96 -6.89 14.12
C PHE A 129 -1.71 -5.68 14.72
N ASN A 130 -1.45 -4.50 14.19
CA ASN A 130 -1.96 -3.22 14.70
C ASN A 130 -3.49 -3.07 14.61
N HIS A 131 -4.14 -3.73 13.64
CA HIS A 131 -5.59 -3.63 13.44
C HIS A 131 -6.41 -4.82 13.98
N ARG A 132 -5.79 -5.98 14.17
CA ARG A 132 -6.50 -7.19 14.59
C ARG A 132 -5.59 -8.16 15.31
N ASN A 133 -5.82 -8.38 16.60
CA ASN A 133 -5.19 -9.45 17.34
C ASN A 133 -5.65 -10.84 16.82
N PRO A 134 -4.74 -11.68 16.28
CA PRO A 134 -5.08 -13.03 15.82
C PRO A 134 -5.55 -13.93 16.97
N LEU A 135 -5.04 -13.73 18.18
CA LEU A 135 -5.36 -14.53 19.36
C LEU A 135 -6.60 -14.03 20.13
N ALA A 136 -7.31 -13.02 19.63
CA ALA A 136 -8.54 -12.55 20.27
C ALA A 136 -9.70 -13.55 20.15
N SER A 137 -9.70 -14.40 19.12
CA SER A 137 -10.67 -15.48 18.90
C SER A 137 -10.15 -16.45 17.85
N GLU A 138 -10.71 -17.67 17.79
CA GLU A 138 -10.35 -18.58 16.70
C GLU A 138 -10.73 -18.07 15.33
N ALA A 139 -11.85 -17.37 15.22
CA ALA A 139 -12.26 -16.76 13.96
C ALA A 139 -11.21 -15.76 13.43
N ASN A 140 -10.52 -15.03 14.32
CA ASN A 140 -9.45 -14.12 13.93
C ASN A 140 -8.19 -14.88 13.48
N TYR A 141 -7.80 -15.92 14.21
CA TYR A 141 -6.66 -16.74 13.84
C TYR A 141 -6.90 -17.47 12.51
N ASP A 142 -8.06 -18.11 12.35
CA ASP A 142 -8.45 -18.78 11.11
C ASP A 142 -8.53 -17.80 9.93
N TYR A 143 -8.94 -16.56 10.18
CA TYR A 143 -8.89 -15.52 9.15
C TYR A 143 -7.46 -15.23 8.70
N LEU A 144 -6.52 -15.07 9.64
CA LEU A 144 -5.11 -14.85 9.32
C LEU A 144 -4.53 -16.04 8.54
N LYS A 145 -4.79 -17.27 9.01
CA LYS A 145 -4.38 -18.51 8.36
C LYS A 145 -4.87 -18.59 6.91
N ARG A 146 -6.17 -18.35 6.67
CA ARG A 146 -6.75 -18.32 5.31
C ARG A 146 -6.11 -17.25 4.42
N CYS A 147 -5.71 -16.11 4.98
CA CYS A 147 -5.00 -15.09 4.20
C CYS A 147 -3.61 -15.59 3.78
N CYS A 148 -2.87 -16.22 4.69
CA CYS A 148 -1.55 -16.82 4.40
C CYS A 148 -1.66 -17.92 3.33
N GLU A 149 -2.59 -18.88 3.51
CA GLU A 149 -2.83 -19.98 2.55
C GLU A 149 -3.17 -19.45 1.15
N ARG A 150 -4.00 -18.39 1.08
CA ARG A 150 -4.36 -17.74 -0.18
C ARG A 150 -3.15 -17.13 -0.87
N LEU A 151 -2.30 -16.41 -0.13
CA LEU A 151 -1.09 -15.83 -0.70
C LEU A 151 -0.13 -16.91 -1.18
N SER A 152 0.13 -17.94 -0.36
CA SER A 152 0.98 -19.08 -0.76
C SER A 152 0.48 -19.77 -2.03
N THR A 153 -0.85 -19.97 -2.14
CA THR A 153 -1.47 -20.55 -3.33
C THR A 153 -1.25 -19.66 -4.55
N LEU A 154 -1.47 -18.35 -4.43
CA LEU A 154 -1.29 -17.39 -5.52
C LEU A 154 0.17 -17.31 -5.99
N VAL A 155 1.11 -17.27 -5.06
CA VAL A 155 2.55 -17.27 -5.36
C VAL A 155 2.96 -18.54 -6.11
N ALA A 156 2.28 -19.66 -5.87
CA ALA A 156 2.53 -20.92 -6.57
C ALA A 156 1.75 -21.09 -7.89
N SER A 157 0.70 -20.30 -8.17
CA SER A 157 -0.32 -20.66 -9.19
C SER A 157 -0.05 -20.18 -10.62
N GLN A 158 1.09 -19.57 -10.94
CA GLN A 158 1.35 -18.85 -12.21
C GLN A 158 0.27 -17.83 -12.63
N GLN A 159 -0.73 -17.59 -11.78
CA GLN A 159 -1.80 -16.66 -12.04
C GLN A 159 -1.19 -15.25 -12.07
N PRO A 160 -1.55 -14.41 -13.06
CA PRO A 160 -1.05 -13.04 -13.10
C PRO A 160 -1.34 -12.31 -11.79
N SER A 161 -0.32 -11.67 -11.24
CA SER A 161 -0.42 -10.95 -9.97
C SER A 161 0.31 -9.62 -10.03
N CYS A 162 -0.26 -8.61 -9.37
CA CYS A 162 0.35 -7.30 -9.19
C CYS A 162 0.43 -7.01 -7.70
N TYR A 163 1.65 -6.87 -7.18
CA TYR A 163 1.90 -6.52 -5.79
C TYR A 163 2.06 -5.02 -5.65
N LEU A 164 1.27 -4.40 -4.76
CA LEU A 164 1.35 -2.98 -4.42
C LEU A 164 1.97 -2.83 -3.04
N ILE A 165 3.06 -2.06 -2.94
CA ILE A 165 3.69 -1.71 -1.68
C ILE A 165 3.86 -0.20 -1.58
N THR A 166 3.51 0.37 -0.43
CA THR A 166 3.72 1.80 -0.13
C THR A 166 4.75 1.88 0.99
N LEU A 167 5.93 2.40 0.68
CA LEU A 167 7.07 2.49 1.61
C LEU A 167 6.83 3.61 2.62
N ILE A 168 7.36 3.46 3.84
CA ILE A 168 7.38 4.53 4.86
C ILE A 168 8.80 5.08 4.94
N ASN A 169 8.99 6.29 4.40
CA ASN A 169 10.25 7.04 4.46
C ASN A 169 10.21 8.23 5.44
N GLU A 170 9.11 8.39 6.18
CA GLU A 170 8.92 9.42 7.24
C GLU A 170 8.60 8.74 8.58
N PRO A 171 9.52 7.92 9.15
CA PRO A 171 9.29 7.17 10.38
C PRO A 171 8.91 8.06 11.57
N GLU A 172 9.40 9.30 11.62
CA GLU A 172 9.06 10.29 12.63
C GLU A 172 7.57 10.70 12.60
N LYS A 173 6.91 10.60 11.44
CA LYS A 173 5.47 10.81 11.29
C LYS A 173 4.66 9.53 11.53
N ARG A 174 5.33 8.38 11.65
CA ARG A 174 4.73 7.04 11.83
C ARG A 174 5.26 6.34 13.07
N VAL A 175 5.18 7.04 14.21
CA VAL A 175 5.81 6.65 15.49
C VAL A 175 5.48 5.21 15.94
N ASN A 176 4.22 4.76 15.81
CA ASN A 176 3.83 3.40 16.24
C ASN A 176 4.44 2.31 15.35
N TRP A 177 4.57 2.59 14.04
CA TRP A 177 5.28 1.71 13.11
C TRP A 177 6.78 1.76 13.40
N ALA A 178 7.38 2.95 13.52
CA ALA A 178 8.82 3.09 13.73
C ALA A 178 9.32 2.41 15.02
N LYS A 179 8.55 2.52 16.12
CA LYS A 179 8.95 1.99 17.44
C LYS A 179 8.88 0.48 17.55
N GLY A 180 8.13 -0.21 16.69
CA GLY A 180 7.95 -1.65 16.83
C GLY A 180 9.08 -2.49 16.21
N PHE A 181 10.03 -1.88 15.50
CA PHE A 181 11.26 -2.52 15.02
C PHE A 181 12.33 -2.58 16.12
N ASP A 182 12.01 -3.24 17.23
CA ASP A 182 12.88 -3.45 18.38
C ASP A 182 13.29 -4.92 18.55
N LYS A 183 13.03 -5.74 17.52
CA LYS A 183 13.25 -7.19 17.47
C LYS A 183 14.38 -7.56 16.50
N GLN A 184 14.24 -8.67 15.78
CA GLN A 184 15.28 -9.19 14.88
C GLN A 184 15.48 -8.30 13.64
N PHE A 185 14.43 -7.62 13.19
CA PHE A 185 14.45 -6.81 11.96
C PHE A 185 14.70 -5.35 12.30
N ALA A 186 15.68 -4.76 11.62
CA ALA A 186 15.95 -3.33 11.75
C ALA A 186 14.83 -2.51 11.11
N MET A 187 14.56 -1.33 11.67
CA MET A 187 13.62 -0.38 11.07
C MET A 187 14.12 0.03 9.68
N PRO A 188 13.32 -0.16 8.61
CA PRO A 188 13.67 0.31 7.28
C PRO A 188 13.89 1.84 7.28
N ARG A 189 14.87 2.29 6.50
CA ARG A 189 15.22 3.71 6.33
C ARG A 189 15.69 3.94 4.90
N ASN A 190 15.46 5.15 4.38
CA ASN A 190 15.90 5.56 3.04
C ASN A 190 15.53 4.53 1.97
N GLN A 191 14.29 4.07 2.03
CA GLN A 191 13.81 2.99 1.21
C GLN A 191 13.56 3.41 -0.23
N GLY A 192 13.65 2.45 -1.14
CA GLY A 192 13.37 2.61 -2.56
C GLY A 192 13.31 1.25 -3.25
N LEU A 193 13.68 1.20 -4.53
CA LEU A 193 13.65 -0.02 -5.33
C LEU A 193 14.52 -1.15 -4.76
N GLU A 194 15.70 -0.82 -4.24
CA GLU A 194 16.60 -1.78 -3.60
C GLU A 194 15.98 -2.45 -2.38
N SER A 195 15.11 -1.74 -1.65
CA SER A 195 14.44 -2.28 -0.45
C SER A 195 13.49 -3.42 -0.79
N VAL A 196 12.96 -3.48 -2.02
CA VAL A 196 12.02 -4.52 -2.45
C VAL A 196 12.66 -5.55 -3.38
N ALA A 197 13.93 -5.38 -3.77
CA ALA A 197 14.58 -6.20 -4.80
C ALA A 197 14.57 -7.70 -4.48
N LYS A 198 15.01 -8.09 -3.27
CA LYS A 198 15.03 -9.51 -2.87
C LYS A 198 13.64 -10.13 -2.83
N LEU A 199 12.65 -9.38 -2.33
CA LEU A 199 11.25 -9.82 -2.29
C LEU A 199 10.68 -9.98 -3.70
N LYS A 200 10.99 -9.04 -4.60
CA LYS A 200 10.65 -9.12 -6.02
C LYS A 200 11.22 -10.39 -6.64
N ASP A 201 12.53 -10.62 -6.47
CA ASP A 201 13.22 -11.75 -7.08
C ASP A 201 12.67 -13.08 -6.55
N TYR A 202 12.38 -13.17 -5.24
CA TYR A 202 11.73 -14.34 -4.65
C TYR A 202 10.37 -14.61 -5.30
N LEU A 203 9.50 -13.59 -5.37
CA LEU A 203 8.15 -13.74 -5.93
C LEU A 203 8.19 -14.06 -7.43
N LYS A 204 9.08 -13.43 -8.20
CA LYS A 204 9.27 -13.69 -9.64
C LYS A 204 9.82 -15.09 -9.92
N ALA A 205 10.72 -15.59 -9.08
CA ALA A 205 11.24 -16.95 -9.19
C ALA A 205 10.13 -18.00 -8.98
N LYS A 206 9.08 -17.67 -8.22
CA LYS A 206 7.91 -18.54 -8.01
C LYS A 206 6.83 -18.34 -9.07
N ASN A 207 6.58 -17.10 -9.49
CA ASN A 207 5.55 -16.75 -10.46
C ASN A 207 6.10 -15.71 -11.46
N GLN A 208 6.32 -16.14 -12.71
CA GLN A 208 6.88 -15.26 -13.73
C GLN A 208 5.88 -14.21 -14.21
N ASN A 209 4.58 -14.39 -13.95
CA ASN A 209 3.51 -13.46 -14.31
C ASN A 209 3.23 -12.43 -13.19
N THR A 210 4.27 -12.04 -12.48
CA THR A 210 4.19 -11.06 -11.40
C THR A 210 4.69 -9.69 -11.85
N LYS A 211 3.95 -8.64 -11.45
CA LYS A 211 4.33 -7.23 -11.53
C LYS A 211 4.36 -6.58 -10.14
N PHE A 212 5.10 -5.49 -10.00
CA PHE A 212 5.23 -4.70 -8.78
C PHE A 212 4.93 -3.23 -9.06
N VAL A 213 4.14 -2.64 -8.17
CA VAL A 213 3.95 -1.20 -8.08
C VAL A 213 4.49 -0.77 -6.72
N VAL A 214 5.54 0.04 -6.75
CA VAL A 214 6.23 0.56 -5.57
C VAL A 214 5.88 2.03 -5.45
N VAL A 215 5.30 2.41 -4.32
CA VAL A 215 4.96 3.79 -4.01
C VAL A 215 5.89 4.29 -2.92
N ASP A 216 6.71 5.29 -3.24
CA ASP A 216 7.37 6.13 -2.26
C ASP A 216 6.50 7.37 -2.03
N HIS A 217 6.16 7.66 -0.78
CA HIS A 217 5.28 8.78 -0.47
C HIS A 217 5.77 9.60 0.70
N TYR A 218 5.53 10.90 0.60
CA TYR A 218 5.84 11.85 1.66
C TYR A 218 4.64 12.76 1.88
N THR A 219 4.45 13.21 3.11
CA THR A 219 3.34 14.07 3.51
C THR A 219 3.81 15.43 3.98
N GLU A 220 2.92 16.41 4.02
CA GLU A 220 3.26 17.78 4.46
C GLU A 220 4.37 18.41 3.59
N ARG A 221 4.31 18.17 2.27
CA ARG A 221 5.20 18.72 1.25
C ARG A 221 4.39 19.39 0.12
N GLU A 222 5.06 20.12 -0.76
CA GLU A 222 4.41 20.57 -1.99
C GLU A 222 3.96 19.36 -2.82
N ASN A 223 2.78 19.45 -3.44
CA ASN A 223 2.25 18.35 -4.22
C ASN A 223 3.16 18.05 -5.42
N SER A 224 3.61 16.81 -5.52
CA SER A 224 4.37 16.34 -6.67
C SER A 224 3.97 14.91 -7.00
N VAL A 225 4.03 14.59 -8.30
CA VAL A 225 3.85 13.23 -8.79
C VAL A 225 4.97 12.96 -9.78
N GLU A 226 5.81 12.00 -9.46
CA GLU A 226 6.83 11.46 -10.35
C GLU A 226 6.59 9.96 -10.49
N TYR A 227 6.99 9.40 -11.61
CA TYR A 227 6.84 7.98 -11.87
C TYR A 227 7.91 7.50 -12.84
N GLU A 228 8.19 6.20 -12.79
CA GLU A 228 9.16 5.55 -13.64
C GLU A 228 8.71 4.11 -13.93
N LYS A 229 8.69 3.73 -15.21
CA LYS A 229 8.69 2.32 -15.60
C LYS A 229 10.15 1.86 -15.53
N VAL A 230 10.51 1.22 -14.41
CA VAL A 230 11.89 0.80 -14.13
C VAL A 230 12.29 -0.34 -15.06
N ASP A 231 11.42 -1.33 -15.21
CA ASP A 231 11.54 -2.44 -16.13
C ASP A 231 10.14 -2.98 -16.50
N ASP A 232 10.05 -4.14 -17.14
CA ASP A 232 8.75 -4.74 -17.52
C ASP A 232 7.93 -5.28 -16.34
N ASP A 233 8.56 -5.42 -15.17
CA ASP A 233 8.00 -6.01 -13.97
C ASP A 233 7.81 -5.00 -12.83
N VAL A 234 8.40 -3.81 -12.91
CA VAL A 234 8.38 -2.81 -11.83
C VAL A 234 7.98 -1.42 -12.34
N PHE A 235 6.97 -0.86 -11.67
CA PHE A 235 6.55 0.53 -11.82
C PHE A 235 6.72 1.28 -10.50
N PHE A 236 7.44 2.38 -10.52
CA PHE A 236 7.71 3.22 -9.36
C PHE A 236 6.89 4.50 -9.42
N ILE A 237 6.33 4.91 -8.28
CA ILE A 237 5.59 6.16 -8.12
C ILE A 237 6.19 6.88 -6.91
N ARG A 238 6.58 8.14 -7.10
CA ARG A 238 6.80 9.07 -6.00
C ARG A 238 5.62 10.02 -5.90
N PHE A 239 5.03 10.12 -4.71
CA PHE A 239 3.89 10.98 -4.44
C PHE A 239 4.13 11.84 -3.20
N ASP A 240 4.32 13.14 -3.41
CA ASP A 240 4.38 14.11 -2.32
C ASP A 240 2.98 14.71 -2.11
N ALA A 241 2.46 14.57 -0.88
CA ALA A 241 1.16 15.06 -0.45
C ALA A 241 1.34 16.31 0.43
N GLN A 242 0.40 17.26 0.32
CA GLN A 242 0.39 18.45 1.18
C GLN A 242 -0.21 18.17 2.55
N GLY A 243 -1.26 17.36 2.61
CA GLY A 243 -1.89 16.93 3.83
C GLY A 243 -1.15 15.78 4.50
N LYS A 244 -1.63 15.42 5.69
CA LYS A 244 -1.17 14.25 6.43
C LYS A 244 -1.77 12.97 5.87
N SER A 245 -1.17 11.85 6.25
CA SER A 245 -1.72 10.51 6.02
C SER A 245 -2.00 9.83 7.36
N THR A 246 -3.17 9.18 7.46
CA THR A 246 -3.56 8.40 8.64
C THR A 246 -2.85 7.03 8.72
N GLY A 247 -1.99 6.70 7.74
CA GLY A 247 -1.53 5.34 7.49
C GLY A 247 -2.51 4.48 6.69
N VAL A 248 -3.68 5.03 6.35
CA VAL A 248 -4.69 4.36 5.51
C VAL A 248 -5.04 5.24 4.31
N LEU A 249 -5.21 6.54 4.51
CA LEU A 249 -5.57 7.50 3.46
C LEU A 249 -5.00 8.89 3.73
N TYR A 250 -4.97 9.75 2.71
CA TYR A 250 -4.63 11.16 2.84
C TYR A 250 -5.82 11.96 3.37
N GLU A 251 -5.59 12.80 4.38
CA GLU A 251 -6.65 13.61 5.00
C GLU A 251 -7.09 14.77 4.09
N ASN A 252 -6.17 15.32 3.30
CA ASN A 252 -6.49 16.32 2.31
C ASN A 252 -7.20 15.66 1.11
N ALA A 253 -8.40 16.17 0.80
CA ALA A 253 -9.26 15.59 -0.23
C ALA A 253 -8.68 15.67 -1.65
N PHE A 254 -7.86 16.68 -1.94
CA PHE A 254 -7.21 16.80 -3.24
C PHE A 254 -6.07 15.78 -3.39
N ASP A 255 -5.28 15.57 -2.34
CA ASP A 255 -4.21 14.57 -2.33
C ASP A 255 -4.81 13.15 -2.48
N ASP A 256 -5.87 12.85 -1.73
CA ASP A 256 -6.60 11.58 -1.83
C ASP A 256 -7.21 11.37 -3.24
N PHE A 257 -7.75 12.44 -3.83
CA PHE A 257 -8.24 12.42 -5.21
C PHE A 257 -7.12 12.10 -6.21
N CYS A 258 -5.99 12.81 -6.15
CA CYS A 258 -4.88 12.62 -7.08
C CYS A 258 -4.29 11.21 -6.95
N PHE A 259 -4.11 10.72 -5.73
CA PHE A 259 -3.61 9.38 -5.50
C PHE A 259 -4.58 8.31 -6.04
N LYS A 260 -5.89 8.45 -5.78
CA LYS A 260 -6.91 7.56 -6.37
C LYS A 260 -6.90 7.61 -7.89
N LEU A 261 -6.73 8.79 -8.50
CA LEU A 261 -6.64 8.94 -9.94
C LEU A 261 -5.49 8.10 -10.50
N ILE A 262 -4.29 8.18 -9.89
CA ILE A 262 -3.13 7.35 -10.26
C ILE A 262 -3.49 5.86 -10.13
N MET A 263 -4.04 5.44 -8.99
CA MET A 263 -4.38 4.05 -8.71
C MET A 263 -5.43 3.47 -9.67
N THR A 264 -6.28 4.29 -10.31
CA THR A 264 -7.15 3.79 -11.38
C THR A 264 -6.40 3.32 -12.63
N GLY A 265 -5.10 3.62 -12.76
CA GLY A 265 -4.24 3.03 -13.77
C GLY A 265 -4.12 1.51 -13.64
N LEU A 266 -4.36 0.96 -12.44
CA LEU A 266 -4.34 -0.48 -12.21
C LEU A 266 -5.43 -1.26 -12.96
N TYR A 267 -6.47 -0.59 -13.48
CA TYR A 267 -7.43 -1.26 -14.38
C TYR A 267 -6.81 -1.71 -15.71
N GLY A 268 -5.63 -1.17 -16.08
CA GLY A 268 -5.02 -1.47 -17.36
C GLY A 268 -5.66 -0.74 -18.55
N LYS A 269 -5.30 -1.16 -19.75
CA LYS A 269 -5.84 -0.68 -21.04
C LYS A 269 -7.13 -1.42 -21.43
#